data_AF-A0A8E5XRH1-F1
#
_entry.id   AF-A0A8E5XRH1-F1
#
_cell.length_a   1.000
_cell.length_b   1.000
_cell.length_c   1.000
_cell.angle_alpha   90.00
_cell.angle_beta   90.00
_cell.angle_gamma   90.00
#
_symmetry.space_group_name_H-M   'P 1'
#
loop_
_entity.id
_entity.type
_entity.pdbx_description
1 polymer ?
#
loop_
_entity_poly.entity_id
_entity_poly.type
_entity_poly.pdbx_seq_one_letter_code
_entity_poly.pdbx_strand_id
1 'polypeptide(L)'
;MELVATGISLGIDNSELLAFLNQGIRTIKYLVKSYYWILTLRLSMQWFPNINPYVHPMYALLYLTDPFLENFEGLVPNVLGMDMSSMLAFICLEWIIRTLDSIAFY
;
A
#
# COMPACT_ATOMS: atom_id res chain seq x y z
N MET A 1 15.30 -52.65 6.93
CA MET A 1 15.55 -52.05 8.26
C MET A 1 16.24 -50.73 7.98
N GLU A 2 15.63 -49.65 8.45
CA GLU A 2 15.75 -48.25 8.04
C GLU A 2 17.17 -47.72 7.76
N LEU A 3 17.37 -47.21 6.55
CA LEU A 3 18.19 -46.02 6.28
C LEU A 3 17.38 -45.11 5.36
N VAL A 4 16.26 -44.62 5.90
CA VAL A 4 15.31 -43.69 5.30
C VAL A 4 15.80 -42.26 5.58
N ALA A 5 15.94 -41.48 4.51
CA ALA A 5 15.65 -40.04 4.41
C ALA A 5 16.26 -39.08 5.45
N THR A 6 17.54 -38.75 5.34
CA THR A 6 18.09 -37.53 5.99
C THR A 6 18.95 -36.67 5.05
N GLY A 7 18.57 -36.63 3.78
CA GLY A 7 19.02 -35.59 2.85
C GLY A 7 17.78 -34.91 2.28
N ILE A 8 17.37 -33.79 2.89
CA ILE A 8 16.58 -32.70 2.31
C ILE A 8 15.86 -33.10 1.00
N SER A 9 14.84 -33.95 1.10
CA SER A 9 14.07 -34.46 -0.04
C SER A 9 12.71 -33.77 -0.18
N LEU A 10 12.59 -32.55 0.33
CA LEU A 10 11.62 -31.62 -0.21
C LEU A 10 12.28 -31.10 -1.48
N GLY A 11 12.01 -31.73 -2.63
CA GLY A 11 12.53 -31.35 -3.94
C GLY A 11 12.02 -29.99 -4.40
N ILE A 12 12.31 -28.94 -3.64
CA ILE A 12 12.08 -27.55 -4.00
C ILE A 12 13.34 -27.11 -4.75
N ASP A 13 13.23 -26.95 -6.06
CA ASP A 13 14.31 -26.37 -6.85
C ASP A 13 14.46 -24.87 -6.52
N ASN A 14 15.68 -24.34 -6.67
CA ASN A 14 15.96 -22.91 -6.46
C ASN A 14 15.05 -22.01 -7.32
N SER A 15 14.64 -22.49 -8.50
CA SER A 15 13.69 -21.81 -9.39
C SER A 15 12.28 -21.69 -8.80
N GLU A 16 11.80 -22.73 -8.10
CA GLU A 16 10.49 -22.72 -7.44
C GLU A 16 10.48 -21.76 -6.25
N LEU A 17 11.59 -21.72 -5.49
CA LEU A 17 11.77 -20.76 -4.40
C LEU A 17 11.75 -19.32 -4.93
N LEU A 18 12.49 -19.03 -6.00
CA LEU A 18 12.48 -17.71 -6.64
C LEU A 18 11.09 -17.33 -7.16
N ALA A 19 10.36 -18.28 -7.76
CA ALA A 19 8.99 -18.06 -8.21
C ALA A 19 8.04 -17.70 -7.05
N PHE A 20 8.16 -18.40 -5.92
CA PHE A 20 7.38 -18.12 -4.71
C PHE A 20 7.68 -16.72 -4.15
N LEU A 21 8.95 -16.35 -4.04
CA LEU A 21 9.36 -15.02 -3.56
C LEU A 21 8.85 -13.90 -4.49
N ASN A 22 8.98 -14.10 -5.80
CA ASN A 22 8.48 -13.16 -6.79
C ASN A 22 6.96 -12.99 -6.72
N GLN A 23 6.22 -14.07 -6.48
CA GLN A 23 4.77 -14.00 -6.27
C GLN A 23 4.42 -13.25 -4.98
N GLY A 24 5.16 -13.46 -3.88
CA GLY A 24 4.98 -12.74 -2.62
C GLY A 24 5.19 -11.23 -2.79
N ILE A 25 6.28 -10.83 -3.44
CA ILE A 25 6.60 -9.43 -3.74
C ILE A 25 5.51 -8.81 -4.63
N ARG A 26 5.03 -9.54 -5.64
CA ARG A 26 3.96 -9.08 -6.53
C ARG A 26 2.67 -8.79 -5.77
N THR A 27 2.30 -9.64 -4.81
CA THR A 27 1.13 -9.39 -3.95
C THR A 27 1.30 -8.13 -3.11
N ILE A 28 2.48 -7.90 -2.52
CA ILE A 28 2.77 -6.67 -1.77
C ILE A 28 2.62 -5.43 -2.65
N LYS A 29 3.14 -5.46 -3.88
CA LYS A 29 2.97 -4.36 -4.85
C LYS A 29 1.49 -4.05 -5.10
N TYR A 30 0.65 -5.07 -5.26
CA TYR A 30 -0.79 -4.87 -5.45
C TYR A 30 -1.48 -4.28 -4.23
N LEU A 31 -1.07 -4.67 -3.01
CA LEU A 31 -1.63 -4.09 -1.77
C LEU A 31 -1.28 -2.60 -1.62
N VAL A 32 -0.05 -2.21 -1.92
CA VAL A 32 0.34 -0.79 -1.85
C VAL A 32 -0.38 0.02 -2.94
N LYS A 33 -0.51 -0.53 -4.15
CA LYS A 33 -1.26 0.10 -5.25
C LYS A 33 -2.75 0.22 -4.94
N SER A 34 -3.37 -0.76 -4.29
CA SER A 34 -4.78 -0.65 -3.89
C SER A 34 -4.96 0.43 -2.82
N TYR A 35 -4.04 0.54 -1.87
CA TYR A 35 -4.05 1.62 -0.87
C TYR A 35 -3.93 3.01 -1.51
N TYR A 36 -3.10 3.17 -2.54
CA TYR A 36 -3.02 4.40 -3.32
C TYR A 36 -4.35 4.81 -3.95
N TRP A 37 -5.12 3.85 -4.48
CA TRP A 37 -6.45 4.13 -5.01
C TRP A 37 -7.43 4.57 -3.92
N ILE A 38 -7.36 3.99 -2.71
CA ILE A 38 -8.19 4.41 -1.57
C ILE A 38 -7.87 5.85 -1.17
N LEU A 39 -6.59 6.21 -1.12
CA LEU A 39 -6.17 7.59 -0.83
C LEU A 39 -6.63 8.57 -1.92
N THR A 40 -6.56 8.14 -3.18
CA THR A 40 -7.07 8.92 -4.33
C THR A 40 -8.59 9.16 -4.19
N LEU A 41 -9.35 8.13 -3.80
CA LEU A 41 -10.78 8.28 -3.54
C LEU A 41 -11.05 9.27 -2.42
N ARG A 42 -10.29 9.23 -1.30
CA ARG A 42 -10.38 10.24 -0.22
C ARG A 42 -10.16 11.66 -0.74
N LEU A 43 -9.08 11.88 -1.50
CA LEU A 43 -8.74 13.17 -2.11
C LEU A 43 -9.84 13.66 -3.06
N SER A 44 -10.40 12.78 -3.88
CA SER A 44 -11.49 13.12 -4.78
C SER A 44 -12.72 13.60 -4.03
N MET A 45 -13.03 13.02 -2.86
CA MET A 45 -14.16 13.45 -2.03
C MET A 45 -13.95 14.84 -1.45
N GLN A 46 -12.72 15.22 -1.08
CA GLN A 46 -12.41 16.57 -0.60
C GLN A 46 -12.65 17.63 -1.68
N TRP A 47 -12.60 17.26 -2.96
CA TRP A 47 -12.92 18.15 -4.08
C TRP A 47 -14.42 18.33 -4.31
N PHE A 48 -15.28 17.47 -3.72
CA PHE A 48 -16.74 17.57 -3.80
C PHE A 48 -17.30 18.12 -2.48
N PRO A 49 -17.50 19.45 -2.35
CA PRO A 49 -17.93 20.07 -1.10
C PRO A 49 -19.33 19.67 -0.61
N ASN A 50 -20.12 19.01 -1.46
CA ASN A 50 -21.48 18.58 -1.14
C ASN A 50 -21.57 17.12 -0.63
N ILE A 51 -20.45 16.40 -0.55
CA ILE A 51 -20.41 15.03 -0.03
C ILE A 51 -20.12 15.08 1.47
N ASN A 52 -20.97 14.46 2.29
CA ASN A 52 -20.71 14.28 3.71
C ASN A 52 -19.82 13.03 3.91
N PRO A 53 -18.55 13.17 4.32
CA PRO A 53 -17.62 12.05 4.45
C PRO A 53 -17.89 11.21 5.71
N TYR A 54 -18.68 11.71 6.65
CA TYR A 54 -19.04 11.01 7.90
C TYR A 54 -20.20 10.03 7.73
N VAL A 55 -20.67 9.80 6.50
CA VAL A 55 -21.73 8.84 6.19
C VAL A 55 -21.10 7.55 5.63
N HIS A 56 -21.60 6.39 6.04
CA HIS A 56 -21.19 5.12 5.42
C HIS A 56 -21.62 5.08 3.94
N PRO A 57 -20.79 4.58 3.01
CA PRO A 57 -19.51 3.89 3.20
C PRO A 57 -18.27 4.80 3.27
N MET A 58 -18.42 6.11 3.05
CA MET A 58 -17.30 7.05 2.97
C MET A 58 -16.50 7.17 4.28
N TYR A 59 -17.16 7.00 5.43
CA TYR A 59 -16.48 6.97 6.72
C TYR A 59 -15.38 5.88 6.79
N ALA A 60 -15.56 4.76 6.08
CA ALA A 60 -14.55 3.71 6.05
C ALA A 60 -13.24 4.18 5.39
N LEU A 61 -13.31 5.08 4.39
CA LEU A 61 -12.11 5.64 3.77
C LEU A 61 -11.35 6.56 4.72
N LEU A 62 -12.06 7.40 5.47
CA LEU A 62 -11.46 8.22 6.53
C LEU A 62 -10.73 7.32 7.52
N TYR A 63 -11.44 6.37 8.11
CA TYR A 63 -10.86 5.44 9.09
C TYR A 63 -9.63 4.68 8.57
N LEU A 64 -9.61 4.31 7.27
CA LEU A 64 -8.48 3.60 6.69
C LEU A 64 -7.27 4.50 6.40
N THR A 65 -7.48 5.78 6.14
CA THR A 65 -6.44 6.71 5.67
C THR A 65 -6.00 7.70 6.73
N ASP A 66 -6.82 7.96 7.75
CA ASP A 66 -6.53 8.83 8.90
C ASP A 66 -5.23 8.44 9.63
N PRO A 67 -5.01 7.19 10.07
CA PRO A 67 -3.77 6.85 10.78
C PRO A 67 -2.51 7.04 9.92
N PHE A 68 -2.64 7.01 8.59
CA PHE A 68 -1.54 7.34 7.69
C PHE A 68 -1.34 8.85 7.59
N LEU A 69 -2.42 9.62 7.41
CA LEU A 69 -2.38 11.08 7.29
C LEU A 69 -2.01 11.79 8.58
N GLU A 70 -2.35 11.25 9.75
CA GLU A 70 -1.96 11.77 11.07
C GLU A 70 -0.43 11.92 11.18
N ASN A 71 0.36 11.06 10.53
CA ASN A 71 1.82 11.18 10.50
C ASN A 71 2.32 12.38 9.68
N PHE A 72 1.47 12.90 8.79
CA PHE A 72 1.75 14.03 7.92
C PHE A 72 1.01 15.31 8.37
N GLU A 73 0.08 15.19 9.30
CA GLU A 73 -0.59 16.33 9.94
C GLU A 73 0.42 17.16 10.74
N GLY A 74 0.32 18.49 10.60
CA GLY A 74 1.25 19.42 11.24
C GLY A 74 2.60 19.61 10.55
N LEU A 75 2.96 18.79 9.54
CA LEU A 75 4.14 19.03 8.70
C LEU A 75 3.94 20.18 7.71
N VAL A 76 2.70 20.35 7.23
CA VAL A 76 2.35 21.35 6.22
C VAL A 76 1.22 22.22 6.75
N PRO A 77 1.29 23.56 6.62
CA PRO A 77 0.16 24.42 6.98
C PRO A 77 -1.06 24.11 6.10
N ASN A 78 -2.25 24.20 6.67
CA ASN A 78 -3.50 24.08 5.91
C ASN A 78 -3.63 25.29 4.98
N VAL A 79 -3.48 25.05 3.67
CA VAL A 79 -3.58 26.10 2.63
C VAL A 79 -4.96 25.98 1.97
N LEU A 80 -5.70 27.09 1.93
CA LEU A 80 -7.01 27.20 1.25
C LEU A 80 -8.13 26.28 1.80
N GLY A 81 -8.04 25.83 3.06
CA GLY A 81 -9.04 24.93 3.65
C GLY A 81 -9.04 23.51 3.06
N MET A 82 -8.02 23.19 2.25
CA MET A 82 -7.75 21.84 1.75
C MET A 82 -6.64 21.20 2.58
N ASP A 83 -6.75 19.90 2.84
CA ASP A 83 -5.72 19.16 3.56
C ASP A 83 -4.50 18.93 2.68
N MET A 84 -3.48 19.78 2.85
CA MET A 84 -2.19 19.62 2.17
C MET A 84 -1.42 18.38 2.66
N SER A 85 -1.76 17.87 3.86
CA SER A 85 -1.26 16.58 4.38
C SER A 85 -1.51 15.44 3.38
N SER A 86 -2.71 15.39 2.79
CA SER A 86 -3.08 14.37 1.78
C SER A 86 -2.17 14.39 0.56
N MET A 87 -1.76 15.59 0.10
CA MET A 87 -0.86 15.72 -1.06
C MET A 87 0.55 15.20 -0.75
N LEU A 88 1.09 15.53 0.43
CA LEU A 88 2.41 15.07 0.82
C LEU A 88 2.44 13.55 1.01
N ALA A 89 1.40 13.01 1.65
CA ALA A 89 1.19 11.58 1.80
C ALA A 89 1.11 10.86 0.44
N PHE A 90 0.48 11.48 -0.56
CA PHE A 90 0.40 10.97 -1.92
C PHE A 90 1.77 10.89 -2.59
N ILE A 91 2.58 11.94 -2.46
CA ILE A 91 3.95 11.98 -3.01
C ILE A 91 4.80 10.90 -2.34
N CYS A 92 4.74 10.76 -1.01
CA CYS A 92 5.45 9.72 -0.28
C CYS A 92 5.03 8.32 -0.74
N LEU A 93 3.73 8.08 -0.92
CA LEU A 93 3.23 6.79 -1.37
C LEU A 93 3.65 6.46 -2.80
N GLU A 94 3.61 7.45 -3.71
CA GLU A 94 4.08 7.31 -5.09
C GLU A 94 5.58 6.96 -5.14
N TRP A 95 6.40 7.58 -4.29
CA TRP A 95 7.82 7.21 -4.15
C TRP A 95 7.99 5.76 -3.70
N ILE A 96 7.23 5.32 -2.68
CA ILE A 96 7.24 3.93 -2.21
C ILE A 96 6.87 2.98 -3.34
N ILE A 97 5.80 3.27 -4.11
CA ILE A 97 5.38 2.42 -5.23
C ILE A 97 6.47 2.30 -6.29
N ARG A 98 7.11 3.41 -6.67
CA ARG A 98 8.20 3.40 -7.66
C ARG A 98 9.39 2.58 -7.19
N THR A 99 9.80 2.74 -5.93
CA THR A 99 10.90 1.93 -5.38
C THR A 99 10.54 0.45 -5.34
N LEU A 100 9.33 0.09 -4.91
CA LEU A 100 8.85 -1.29 -4.93
C LEU A 100 8.79 -1.85 -6.34
N ASP A 101 8.28 -1.09 -7.31
CA ASP A 101 8.20 -1.54 -8.70
C ASP A 101 9.59 -1.81 -9.29
N SER A 102 10.60 -1.02 -8.92
CA SER A 102 11.99 -1.25 -9.32
C SER A 102 12.58 -2.56 -8.78
N ILE A 103 12.07 -3.07 -7.66
CA ILE A 103 12.48 -4.35 -7.08
C ILE A 103 11.75 -5.47 -7.84
N ALA A 104 12.42 -6.04 -8.85
CA ALA A 104 11.99 -7.26 -9.52
C ALA A 104 13.20 -8.18 -9.65
N PHE A 105 13.12 -9.38 -9.05
CA PHE A 105 14.16 -10.38 -9.18
C PHE A 105 13.89 -11.17 -10.48
N TYR A 106 14.78 -11.02 -11.46
CA TYR A 106 14.82 -11.86 -12.67
C TYR A 106 15.56 -13.15 -12.40
#